data_AF-A0A9P3ACV6-F1
#
_entry.id   AF-A0A9P3ACV6-F1
#
_cell.length_a   1.000
_cell.length_b   1.000
_cell.length_c   1.000
_cell.angle_alpha   90.00
_cell.angle_beta   90.00
_cell.angle_gamma   90.00
#
_symmetry.space_group_name_H-M   'P 1'
#
loop_
_entity.id
_entity.type
_entity.pdbx_description
1 polymer ?
#
loop_
_entity_poly.entity_id
_entity_poly.type
_entity_poly.pdbx_seq_one_letter_code
_entity_poly.pdbx_strand_id
1 'polypeptide(L)'
;MKVFKKFSALFVFSVFSVQASAHDINYFYRVAAQTDLANLKGFDLDAEYKSYYSALKKGLEVTPNVNHAKIPQFMKDLDKAVAMEYNLSGYKRYDENEAKGVSPNPSQVVRESCPDGVKTALENEAEIKELISKAKIR
;
A
#
# COMPACT_ATOMS: atom_id res chain seq x y z
N MET A 1 -32.52 46.09 28.09
CA MET A 1 -31.43 45.63 27.21
C MET A 1 -31.19 44.15 27.55
N LYS A 2 -31.53 43.20 26.65
CA LYS A 2 -30.61 42.57 25.68
C LYS A 2 -29.48 41.79 26.42
N VAL A 3 -29.24 40.48 26.31
CA VAL A 3 -29.59 39.41 25.36
C VAL A 3 -29.16 38.05 25.98
N PHE A 4 -30.06 37.06 25.92
CA PHE A 4 -29.91 35.62 25.57
C PHE A 4 -28.94 34.64 26.26
N LYS A 5 -29.59 33.60 26.81
CA LYS A 5 -29.50 32.14 26.52
C LYS A 5 -28.21 31.36 26.84
N LYS A 6 -28.35 30.56 27.91
CA LYS A 6 -28.05 29.12 28.04
C LYS A 6 -27.37 28.47 26.81
N PHE A 7 -26.08 28.14 26.95
CA PHE A 7 -25.40 27.21 26.06
C PHE A 7 -25.70 25.78 26.50
N SER A 8 -26.74 25.19 25.88
CA SER A 8 -26.84 23.75 25.74
C SER A 8 -25.83 23.32 24.69
N ALA A 9 -24.64 22.90 25.11
CA ALA A 9 -23.68 22.24 24.23
C ALA A 9 -24.08 20.77 24.06
N LEU A 10 -25.16 20.55 23.31
CA LEU A 10 -25.53 19.27 22.76
C LEU A 10 -25.18 19.33 21.28
N PHE A 11 -23.90 19.16 20.96
CA PHE A 11 -23.48 18.90 19.59
C PHE A 11 -23.26 17.40 19.44
N VAL A 12 -24.35 16.77 19.04
CA VAL A 12 -24.37 15.56 18.23
C VAL A 12 -23.53 15.85 16.98
N PHE A 13 -22.32 15.34 16.95
CA PHE A 13 -21.76 14.81 15.70
C PHE A 13 -21.66 13.30 15.94
N SER A 14 -22.79 12.60 15.83
CA SER A 14 -23.12 11.89 14.60
C SER A 14 -21.89 11.18 14.05
N VAL A 15 -21.75 9.92 14.46
CA VAL A 15 -21.26 8.81 13.63
C VAL A 15 -20.03 9.21 12.80
N PHE A 16 -18.83 8.91 13.30
CA PHE A 16 -17.75 8.53 12.41
C PHE A 16 -18.28 7.37 11.59
N SER A 17 -18.95 7.74 10.50
CA SER A 17 -19.37 6.85 9.47
C SER A 17 -18.08 6.21 9.05
N VAL A 18 -18.02 4.91 9.31
CA VAL A 18 -17.16 3.99 8.60
C VAL A 18 -17.51 4.17 7.13
N GLN A 19 -17.02 5.25 6.52
CA GLN A 19 -16.66 5.24 5.12
C GLN A 19 -15.41 4.36 5.11
N ALA A 20 -15.65 3.05 5.25
CA ALA A 20 -14.89 2.08 4.51
C ALA A 20 -15.04 2.55 3.07
N SER A 21 -14.11 3.39 2.61
CA SER A 21 -13.77 3.41 1.20
C SER A 21 -13.45 1.96 0.91
N ALA A 22 -14.41 1.21 0.38
CA ALA A 22 -14.16 -0.15 -0.04
C ALA A 22 -13.12 0.00 -1.15
N HIS A 23 -11.86 -0.13 -0.80
CA HIS A 23 -10.78 -0.11 -1.76
C HIS A 23 -11.05 -1.29 -2.67
N ASP A 24 -11.11 -1.05 -3.97
CA ASP A 24 -11.21 -2.14 -4.94
C ASP A 24 -9.80 -2.55 -5.37
N ILE A 25 -9.71 -3.66 -6.09
CA ILE A 25 -8.42 -4.12 -6.62
C ILE A 25 -7.72 -3.04 -7.46
N ASN A 26 -8.48 -2.18 -8.16
CA ASN A 26 -7.91 -1.11 -8.97
C ASN A 26 -7.25 -0.03 -8.10
N TYR A 27 -7.83 0.32 -6.95
CA TYR A 27 -7.20 1.21 -5.98
C TYR A 27 -5.83 0.67 -5.57
N PHE A 28 -5.78 -0.59 -5.13
CA PHE A 28 -4.53 -1.20 -4.69
C PHE A 28 -3.48 -1.19 -5.80
N TYR A 29 -3.86 -1.59 -7.01
CA TYR A 29 -2.94 -1.57 -8.15
C TYR A 29 -2.43 -0.17 -8.50
N ARG A 30 -3.30 0.85 -8.50
CA ARG A 30 -2.96 2.19 -9.01
C ARG A 30 -2.33 3.11 -7.97
N VAL A 31 -2.59 2.86 -6.69
CA VAL A 31 -2.29 3.82 -5.61
C VAL A 31 -1.32 3.25 -4.60
N ALA A 32 -1.58 2.04 -4.09
CA ALA A 32 -0.85 1.50 -2.95
C ALA A 32 0.33 0.61 -3.35
N ALA A 33 0.14 -0.25 -4.36
CA ALA A 33 1.04 -1.36 -4.65
C ALA A 33 2.48 -0.93 -4.96
N GLN A 34 2.69 0.23 -5.60
CA GLN A 34 4.03 0.75 -5.89
C GLN A 34 4.84 0.95 -4.60
N THR A 35 4.27 1.69 -3.64
CA THR A 35 4.92 2.01 -2.37
C THR A 35 4.99 0.79 -1.45
N ASP A 36 3.92 0.01 -1.37
CA ASP A 36 3.89 -1.21 -0.55
C ASP A 36 4.97 -2.21 -0.98
N LEU A 37 5.05 -2.52 -2.28
CA LEU A 37 6.05 -3.45 -2.81
C LEU A 37 7.47 -2.87 -2.73
N ALA A 38 7.65 -1.56 -2.89
CA ALA A 38 8.95 -0.92 -2.71
C ALA A 38 9.44 -1.00 -1.26
N ASN A 39 8.54 -0.81 -0.29
CA ASN A 39 8.84 -0.99 1.14
C ASN A 39 9.19 -2.45 1.43
N LEU A 40 8.33 -3.42 1.07
CA LEU A 40 8.60 -4.84 1.30
C LEU A 40 9.95 -5.27 0.71
N LYS A 41 10.28 -4.79 -0.51
CA LYS A 41 11.58 -5.01 -1.14
C LYS A 41 12.72 -4.32 -0.38
N GLY A 42 12.56 -3.05 -0.01
CA GLY A 42 13.54 -2.26 0.74
C GLY A 42 13.88 -2.83 2.12
N PHE A 43 13.01 -3.69 2.64
CA PHE A 43 13.16 -4.38 3.92
C PHE A 43 13.54 -5.85 3.83
N ASP A 44 13.92 -6.31 2.63
CA ASP A 44 14.32 -7.70 2.39
C ASP A 44 13.24 -8.73 2.76
N LEU A 45 11.96 -8.33 2.66
CA LEU A 45 10.79 -9.18 2.91
C LEU A 45 10.31 -9.84 1.61
N ASP A 46 11.18 -10.67 1.03
CA ASP A 46 10.97 -11.30 -0.28
C ASP A 46 9.72 -12.19 -0.35
N ALA A 47 9.37 -12.86 0.75
CA ALA A 47 8.21 -13.75 0.80
C ALA A 47 6.91 -12.94 0.76
N GLU A 48 6.82 -11.89 1.56
CA GLU A 48 5.72 -10.94 1.65
C GLU A 48 5.57 -10.19 0.33
N TYR A 49 6.67 -9.73 -0.27
CA TYR A 49 6.68 -9.10 -1.60
C TYR A 49 6.01 -10.01 -2.64
N LYS A 50 6.44 -11.28 -2.71
CA LYS A 50 5.89 -12.26 -3.67
C LYS A 50 4.43 -12.56 -3.38
N SER A 51 4.07 -12.66 -2.10
CA SER A 51 2.70 -12.92 -1.66
C SER A 51 1.76 -11.77 -2.06
N TYR A 52 2.14 -10.52 -1.75
CA TYR A 52 1.40 -9.32 -2.17
C TYR A 52 1.26 -9.26 -3.69
N TYR A 53 2.37 -9.40 -4.42
CA TYR A 53 2.38 -9.34 -5.88
C TYR A 53 1.44 -10.37 -6.50
N SER A 54 1.48 -11.61 -5.99
CA SER A 54 0.60 -12.69 -6.43
C SER A 54 -0.86 -12.42 -6.06
N ALA A 55 -1.13 -11.87 -4.87
CA ALA A 55 -2.47 -11.51 -4.45
C ALA A 55 -3.05 -10.44 -5.38
N LEU A 56 -2.29 -9.38 -5.68
CA LEU A 56 -2.73 -8.31 -6.57
C LEU A 56 -3.03 -8.81 -7.99
N LYS A 57 -2.13 -9.63 -8.56
CA LYS A 57 -2.37 -10.25 -9.87
C LYS A 57 -3.68 -11.03 -9.89
N LYS A 58 -3.89 -11.89 -8.88
CA LYS A 58 -5.11 -12.68 -8.75
C LYS A 58 -6.35 -11.80 -8.54
N GLY A 59 -6.21 -10.71 -7.79
CA GLY A 59 -7.23 -9.68 -7.65
C GLY A 59 -7.67 -9.12 -9.00
N LEU A 60 -6.72 -8.78 -9.86
CA LEU A 60 -7.01 -8.25 -11.19
C LEU A 60 -7.72 -9.28 -12.07
N GLU A 61 -7.32 -10.56 -11.97
CA GLU A 61 -7.94 -11.67 -12.70
C GLU A 61 -9.41 -11.92 -12.30
N VAL A 62 -9.78 -11.72 -11.03
CA VAL A 62 -11.16 -11.91 -10.57
C VAL A 62 -12.03 -10.65 -10.67
N THR A 63 -11.46 -9.52 -11.08
CA THR A 63 -12.20 -8.26 -11.21
C THR A 63 -12.90 -8.19 -12.57
N PRO A 64 -14.24 -8.06 -12.64
CA PRO A 64 -15.01 -8.21 -13.88
C PRO A 64 -14.81 -7.09 -14.91
N ASN A 65 -14.36 -5.91 -14.48
CA ASN A 65 -14.16 -4.75 -15.35
C ASN A 65 -12.70 -4.49 -15.72
N VAL A 66 -11.80 -5.43 -15.38
CA VAL A 66 -10.39 -5.37 -15.78
C VAL A 66 -10.24 -6.02 -17.15
N ASN A 67 -9.47 -5.39 -18.03
CA ASN A 67 -9.07 -6.03 -19.28
C ASN A 67 -8.04 -7.12 -18.98
N HIS A 68 -8.48 -8.37 -18.85
CA HIS A 68 -7.65 -9.50 -18.45
C HIS A 68 -6.47 -9.75 -19.39
N ALA A 69 -6.63 -9.46 -20.68
CA ALA A 69 -5.53 -9.57 -21.66
C ALA A 69 -4.38 -8.60 -21.39
N LYS A 70 -4.63 -7.50 -20.66
CA LYS A 70 -3.61 -6.51 -20.29
C LYS A 70 -2.97 -6.76 -18.93
N ILE A 71 -3.42 -7.73 -18.14
CA ILE A 71 -2.85 -8.03 -16.82
C ILE A 71 -1.33 -8.27 -16.89
N PRO A 72 -0.77 -9.04 -17.85
CA PRO A 72 0.68 -9.19 -17.95
C PRO A 72 1.42 -7.86 -18.17
N GLN A 73 0.81 -6.93 -18.90
CA GLN A 73 1.39 -5.60 -19.12
C GLN A 73 1.27 -4.72 -17.87
N PHE A 74 0.12 -4.76 -17.18
CA PHE A 74 -0.09 -4.06 -15.91
C PHE A 74 0.94 -4.47 -14.84
N MET A 75 1.18 -5.77 -14.69
CA MET A 75 2.16 -6.28 -13.74
C MET A 75 3.60 -5.85 -14.12
N LYS A 76 3.96 -5.85 -15.41
CA LYS A 76 5.24 -5.30 -15.88
C LYS A 76 5.41 -3.81 -15.62
N ASP A 77 4.34 -3.03 -15.78
CA ASP A 77 4.39 -1.59 -15.52
C ASP A 77 4.44 -1.30 -14.02
N LEU A 78 3.80 -2.13 -13.20
CA LEU A 78 3.97 -2.11 -11.74
C LEU A 78 5.42 -2.41 -11.35
N ASP A 79 6.10 -3.40 -11.94
CA ASP A 79 7.51 -3.69 -11.63
C ASP A 79 8.41 -2.45 -11.85
N LYS A 80 8.17 -1.71 -12.95
CA LYS A 80 8.90 -0.46 -13.24
C LYS A 80 8.57 0.62 -12.21
N ALA A 81 7.30 0.75 -11.84
CA ALA A 81 6.85 1.72 -10.86
C ALA A 81 7.47 1.43 -9.48
N VAL A 82 7.49 0.16 -9.06
CA VAL A 82 8.16 -0.30 -7.83
C VAL A 82 9.66 -0.01 -7.88
N ALA A 83 10.33 -0.27 -9.00
CA ALA A 83 11.75 0.03 -9.12
C ALA A 83 12.05 1.54 -9.02
N MET A 84 11.19 2.37 -9.59
CA MET A 84 11.28 3.83 -9.48
C MET A 84 11.05 4.29 -8.05
N GLU A 85 10.01 3.81 -7.39
CA GLU A 85 9.71 4.13 -6.00
C GLU A 85 10.84 3.72 -5.07
N TYR A 86 11.32 2.49 -5.21
CA TYR A 86 12.44 1.96 -4.45
C TYR A 86 13.69 2.85 -4.56
N ASN A 87 13.91 3.47 -5.72
CA ASN A 87 14.97 4.47 -5.90
C ASN A 87 14.63 5.82 -5.23
N LEU A 88 13.41 6.33 -5.41
CA LEU A 88 12.96 7.61 -4.86
C LEU A 88 12.90 7.61 -3.33
N SER A 89 12.48 6.50 -2.71
CA SER A 89 12.46 6.33 -1.26
C SER A 89 13.88 6.26 -0.67
N GLY A 90 14.91 6.01 -1.49
CA GLY A 90 16.31 5.98 -1.05
C GLY A 90 16.84 4.58 -0.70
N TYR A 91 16.04 3.53 -0.82
CA TYR A 91 16.49 2.15 -0.59
C TYR A 91 17.65 1.76 -1.51
N LYS A 92 17.58 2.18 -2.78
CA LYS A 92 18.69 1.94 -3.72
C LYS A 92 20.02 2.52 -3.23
N ARG A 93 19.98 3.75 -2.69
CA ARG A 93 21.18 4.41 -2.16
C ARG A 93 21.69 3.73 -0.91
N TYR A 94 20.78 3.25 -0.05
CA TYR A 94 21.13 2.45 1.11
C TYR A 94 21.88 1.17 0.70
N ASP A 95 21.32 0.37 -0.22
CA ASP A 95 21.93 -0.87 -0.70
C ASP A 95 23.27 -0.62 -1.41
N GLU A 96 23.38 0.45 -2.21
CA GLU A 96 24.63 0.83 -2.85
C GLU A 96 25.73 1.20 -1.84
N ASN A 97 25.38 1.80 -0.69
CA ASN A 97 26.33 2.11 0.38
C ASN A 97 26.74 0.87 1.17
N GLU A 98 25.79 -0.03 1.47
CA GLU A 98 26.06 -1.32 2.12
C GLU A 98 27.01 -2.16 1.25
N ALA A 99 26.72 -2.26 -0.06
CA ALA A 99 27.56 -3.00 -1.01
C ALA A 99 28.99 -2.43 -1.12
N LYS A 100 29.18 -1.13 -0.85
CA LYS A 100 30.50 -0.46 -0.81
C LYS A 100 31.16 -0.52 0.56
N GLY A 101 30.50 -1.05 1.58
CA GLY A 101 31.01 -1.12 2.96
C GLY A 101 31.10 0.24 3.66
N VAL A 102 30.27 1.23 3.27
CA VAL A 102 30.29 2.56 3.89
C VAL A 102 29.69 2.49 5.29
N SER A 103 30.48 2.85 6.32
CA SER A 103 30.05 2.80 7.73
C SER A 103 30.41 4.09 8.49
N PRO A 104 29.44 4.77 9.15
CA PRO A 104 28.01 4.44 9.15
C PRO A 104 27.36 4.70 7.79
N ASN A 105 26.31 3.93 7.43
CA ASN A 105 25.60 4.13 6.18
C ASN A 105 24.80 5.46 6.26
N PRO A 106 25.10 6.47 5.42
CA PRO A 106 24.44 7.78 5.51
C PRO A 106 22.95 7.74 5.12
N SER A 107 22.47 6.62 4.58
CA SER A 107 21.07 6.40 4.21
C SER A 107 20.34 5.48 5.17
N GLN A 108 20.91 5.17 6.33
CA GLN A 108 20.32 4.25 7.32
C GLN A 108 18.93 4.67 7.80
N VAL A 109 18.64 5.98 7.82
CA VAL A 109 17.31 6.53 8.18
C VAL A 109 16.17 5.97 7.34
N VAL A 110 16.43 5.53 6.09
CA VAL A 110 15.40 4.94 5.25
C VAL A 110 14.85 3.64 5.85
N ARG A 111 15.64 2.97 6.69
CA ARG A 111 15.22 1.75 7.37
C ARG A 111 14.57 1.99 8.75
N GLU A 112 14.57 3.21 9.26
CA GLU A 112 13.93 3.53 10.53
C GLU A 112 12.40 3.61 10.40
N SER A 113 11.89 4.09 9.27
CA SER A 113 10.45 4.11 8.95
C SER A 113 9.87 2.73 8.54
N CYS A 114 10.66 1.67 8.72
CA CYS A 114 10.32 0.31 8.32
C CYS A 114 8.98 -0.22 8.84
N PRO A 115 8.69 -0.16 10.14
CA PRO A 115 7.60 -0.93 10.69
C PRO A 115 6.24 -0.48 10.14
N ASP A 116 6.06 0.83 9.94
CA ASP A 116 4.81 1.41 9.49
C ASP A 116 4.54 1.09 8.01
N GLY A 117 5.57 1.17 7.15
CA GLY A 117 5.46 0.84 5.73
C GLY A 117 5.18 -0.64 5.50
N VAL A 118 5.85 -1.53 6.24
CA VAL A 118 5.59 -2.98 6.18
C VAL A 118 4.19 -3.30 6.71
N LYS A 119 3.79 -2.72 7.84
CA LYS A 119 2.46 -2.94 8.40
C LYS A 119 1.37 -2.56 7.41
N THR A 120 1.47 -1.38 6.79
CA THR A 120 0.51 -0.90 5.78
C THR A 120 0.43 -1.85 4.59
N ALA A 121 1.59 -2.33 4.10
CA ALA A 121 1.61 -3.29 2.99
C ALA A 121 0.92 -4.61 3.33
N LEU A 122 1.11 -5.13 4.55
CA LEU A 122 0.48 -6.37 4.99
C LEU A 122 -1.04 -6.21 5.22
N GLU A 123 -1.49 -5.05 5.71
CA GLU A 123 -2.91 -4.72 5.85
C GLU A 123 -3.59 -4.64 4.47
N ASN A 124 -2.96 -3.96 3.52
CA ASN A 124 -3.44 -3.87 2.14
C ASN A 124 -3.48 -5.25 1.45
N GLU A 125 -2.48 -6.10 1.67
CA GLU A 125 -2.48 -7.47 1.17
C GLU A 125 -3.68 -8.28 1.71
N ALA A 126 -3.97 -8.16 3.00
CA ALA A 126 -5.10 -8.83 3.63
C ALA A 126 -6.43 -8.37 3.01
N GLU A 127 -6.60 -7.08 2.77
CA GLU A 127 -7.79 -6.53 2.11
C GLU A 127 -7.93 -7.03 0.66
N ILE A 128 -6.84 -7.07 -0.11
CA ILE A 128 -6.83 -7.68 -1.46
C ILE A 128 -7.30 -9.15 -1.40
N LYS A 129 -6.79 -9.94 -0.45
CA LYS A 129 -7.17 -11.35 -0.28
C LYS A 129 -8.65 -11.50 0.11
N GLU A 130 -9.18 -10.60 0.93
CA GLU A 130 -10.60 -10.58 1.30
C GLU A 130 -11.49 -10.27 0.08
N LEU A 131 -11.12 -9.27 -0.73
CA LEU A 131 -11.85 -8.93 -1.95
C LEU A 131 -11.87 -10.09 -2.94
N ILE A 132 -10.75 -10.80 -3.10
CA ILE A 132 -10.68 -12.01 -3.93
C ILE A 132 -11.63 -13.10 -3.41
N SER A 133 -11.69 -13.29 -2.09
CA SER A 133 -12.59 -14.28 -1.48
C SER A 133 -14.06 -13.93 -1.75
N LYS A 134 -14.44 -12.65 -1.55
CA LYS A 134 -15.80 -12.16 -1.81
C LYS A 134 -16.20 -12.27 -3.28
N ALA A 135 -15.27 -12.06 -4.21
CA ALA A 135 -15.52 -12.20 -5.65
C ALA A 135 -15.84 -13.64 -6.07
N LYS A 136 -15.31 -14.65 -5.35
CA LYS A 136 -15.54 -16.08 -5.65
C LYS A 136 -16.87 -16.64 -5.14
N ILE A 137 -17.52 -15.94 -4.21
CA ILE A 137 -18.80 -16.37 -3.61
C ILE A 137 -19.99 -15.94 -4.48
N ARG A 138 -19.77 -15.04 -5.45
CA ARG A 138 -20.75 -14.59 -6.44
C ARG A 138 -20.74 -15.46 -7.68
#